data_AF-A0A7T5ENB1-F1
#
_entry.id   AF-A0A7T5ENB1-F1
#
_cell.length_a   1.000
_cell.length_b   1.000
_cell.length_c   1.000
_cell.angle_alpha   90.00
_cell.angle_beta   90.00
_cell.angle_gamma   90.00
#
_symmetry.space_group_name_H-M   'P 1'
#
loop_
_entity.id
_entity.type
_entity.pdbx_description
1 polymer ?
#
loop_
_entity_poly.entity_id
_entity_poly.type
_entity_poly.pdbx_seq_one_letter_code
_entity_poly.pdbx_strand_id
1 'polypeptide(L)' 'MVRKTFTTTIDEDIQAKFKEACTSNGEKMNDILEAFMKGYIQGEFIVEKELKVKPRT' A
#
# COMPACT_ATOMS: atom_id res chain seq x y z
N MET A 1 -16.51 14.95 2.69
CA MET A 1 -15.30 14.51 3.44
C MET A 1 -14.08 15.20 2.86
N VAL A 2 -13.18 15.73 3.70
CA VAL A 2 -11.95 16.40 3.24
C VAL A 2 -10.93 15.34 2.83
N ARG A 3 -10.50 15.37 1.56
CA ARG A 3 -9.40 14.53 1.09
C ARG A 3 -8.07 15.20 1.42
N LYS A 4 -7.12 14.43 1.95
CA LYS A 4 -5.75 14.87 2.22
C LYS A 4 -4.78 14.06 1.37
N THR A 5 -3.70 14.70 0.92
CA THR A 5 -2.62 14.00 0.22
C THR A 5 -1.96 12.99 1.15
N PHE A 6 -1.72 11.79 0.64
CA PHE A 6 -0.95 10.76 1.34
C PHE A 6 0.46 10.69 0.76
N THR A 7 1.47 11.03 1.56
CA THR A 7 2.88 10.98 1.18
C THR A 7 3.62 9.99 2.08
N THR A 8 4.38 9.08 1.48
CA THR A 8 5.23 8.12 2.19
C THR A 8 6.42 7.74 1.33
N THR A 9 7.50 7.28 1.95
CA THR A 9 8.67 6.75 1.24
C THR A 9 8.43 5.28 0.88
N ILE A 10 8.53 4.95 -0.41
CA ILE A 10 8.41 3.61 -0.97
C ILE A 10 9.55 3.44 -1.98
N ASP A 11 10.00 2.20 -2.16
CA ASP A 11 10.94 1.86 -3.22
C ASP A 11 10.39 2.25 -4.62
N GLU A 12 11.21 2.89 -5.45
CA GLU A 12 10.79 3.45 -6.73
C GLU A 12 10.26 2.38 -7.69
N ASP A 13 10.94 1.22 -7.77
CA ASP A 13 10.56 0.13 -8.67
C ASP A 13 9.23 -0.48 -8.23
N ILE A 14 9.03 -0.66 -6.93
CA ILE A 14 7.75 -1.13 -6.38
C ILE A 14 6.62 -0.15 -6.72
N GLN A 15 6.86 1.16 -6.52
CA GLN A 15 5.85 2.18 -6.80
C GLN A 15 5.51 2.25 -8.30
N ALA A 16 6.51 2.15 -9.18
CA ALA A 16 6.33 2.15 -10.62
C ALA A 16 5.47 0.95 -11.06
N LYS A 17 5.86 -0.27 -10.66
CA LYS A 17 5.13 -1.50 -10.99
C LYS A 17 3.70 -1.49 -10.46
N PHE A 18 3.50 -1.00 -9.24
CA PHE A 18 2.17 -0.88 -8.67
C PHE A 18 1.28 0.08 -9.47
N LYS A 19 1.83 1.23 -9.89
CA LYS A 19 1.11 2.20 -10.74
C LYS A 19 0.78 1.63 -12.12
N GLU A 20 1.72 0.90 -12.73
CA GLU A 20 1.48 0.20 -14.01
C GLU A 20 0.37 -0.84 -13.87
N ALA A 21 0.39 -1.65 -12.80
CA ALA A 21 -0.65 -2.62 -12.52
C ALA A 21 -2.03 -1.96 -12.34
N CYS A 22 -2.12 -0.87 -11.57
CA CYS A 22 -3.37 -0.11 -11.43
C CYS A 22 -3.89 0.35 -12.80
N THR A 23 -3.00 0.94 -13.61
CA THR A 23 -3.36 1.46 -14.94
C THR A 23 -3.82 0.34 -15.89
N SER A 24 -3.13 -0.80 -15.87
CA SER A 24 -3.48 -1.97 -16.71
C SER A 24 -4.82 -2.58 -16.33
N ASN A 25 -5.24 -2.45 -15.06
CA ASN A 25 -6.55 -2.89 -14.58
C ASN A 25 -7.64 -1.82 -14.73
N GLY A 26 -7.31 -0.64 -15.29
CA GLY A 26 -8.27 0.47 -15.45
C GLY A 26 -8.59 1.20 -14.15
N GLU A 27 -7.80 1.00 -13.11
CA GLU A 27 -8.04 1.50 -11.76
C GLU A 27 -7.13 2.69 -11.43
N LYS A 28 -7.62 3.62 -10.62
CA LYS A 28 -6.79 4.73 -10.10
C LYS A 28 -6.03 4.25 -8.87
N MET A 29 -4.73 4.49 -8.84
CA MET A 29 -3.87 4.17 -7.69
C MET A 29 -4.44 4.65 -6.34
N ASN A 30 -5.06 5.83 -6.31
CA ASN A 30 -5.68 6.38 -5.11
C ASN A 30 -6.91 5.58 -4.63
N ASP A 31 -7.73 5.07 -5.55
CA ASP A 31 -8.89 4.24 -5.22
C ASP A 31 -8.44 2.88 -4.65
N ILE A 32 -7.41 2.26 -5.24
CA ILE A 32 -6.82 1.02 -4.72
C ILE A 32 -6.24 1.22 -3.32
N LEU A 33 -5.47 2.28 -3.11
CA LEU A 33 -4.90 2.59 -1.80
C LEU A 33 -5.98 2.83 -0.75
N GLU A 34 -7.04 3.56 -1.10
CA GLU A 34 -8.15 3.81 -0.18
C GLU A 34 -8.92 2.52 0.15
N ALA A 35 -9.16 1.65 -0.85
CA ALA A 35 -9.78 0.34 -0.64
C ALA A 35 -8.90 -0.57 0.23
N PHE A 36 -7.60 -0.59 -0.01
CA PHE A 36 -6.65 -1.35 0.80
C PHE A 36 -6.63 -0.86 2.26
N MET A 37 -6.58 0.46 2.47
CA MET A 37 -6.65 1.04 3.82
C MET A 37 -7.97 0.69 4.50
N LYS A 38 -9.10 0.75 3.79
CA LYS A 38 -10.42 0.36 4.32
C LYS A 38 -10.45 -1.10 4.77
N GLY A 39 -10.00 -2.03 3.94
CA GLY A 39 -9.99 -3.44 4.32
C GLY A 39 -9.04 -3.75 5.48
N TYR A 40 -7.89 -3.05 5.53
CA TYR A 40 -6.98 -3.16 6.66
C TYR A 40 -7.60 -2.65 7.97
N ILE A 41 -8.29 -1.50 7.98
CA ILE A 41 -8.92 -0.96 9.21
C ILE A 41 -10.19 -1.72 9.61
N GLN A 42 -10.85 -2.38 8.67
CA GLN A 42 -12.04 -3.20 8.93
C GLN A 42 -11.69 -4.65 9.34
N GLY A 43 -10.42 -5.03 9.27
CA GLY A 43 -9.98 -6.38 9.60
C GLY A 43 -10.38 -7.41 8.55
N GLU A 44 -10.62 -7.00 7.31
CA GLU A 44 -10.91 -7.91 6.19
C GLU A 44 -9.70 -8.79 5.85
N PHE A 45 -8.50 -8.31 6.14
CA PHE A 45 -7.25 -9.05 6.02
C PHE A 45 -6.22 -8.58 7.05
N ILE A 46 -5.23 -9.43 7.31
CA ILE A 46 -4.04 -9.10 8.10
C ILE A 46 -2.80 -9.18 7.19
N VAL A 47 -1.87 -8.25 7.36
CA VAL A 47 -0.60 -8.29 6.64
C VAL A 47 0.43 -8.97 7.53
N GLU A 48 0.74 -10.23 7.23
CA GLU A 48 1.83 -10.94 7.88
C GLU A 48 3.17 -10.38 7.39
N LYS A 49 4.01 -9.95 8.33
CA LYS A 49 5.36 -9.43 8.03
C LYS A 49 6.39 -10.34 8.66
N GLU A 50 7.25 -10.94 7.83
CA GLU A 50 8.43 -11.65 8.31
C GLU A 50 9.40 -10.66 8.98
N LEU A 51 9.44 -10.67 10.31
CA LEU A 51 10.39 -9.88 11.08
C LEU A 51 11.76 -10.58 11.05
N LYS A 52 12.70 -10.04 10.28
CA LYS A 52 14.12 -10.40 10.43
C LYS A 52 14.68 -9.68 11.66
N VAL A 53 14.57 -10.32 12.83
CA VAL A 53 15.17 -9.81 14.07
C VAL A 53 16.69 -9.89 13.93
N LYS A 54 17.37 -8.74 13.84
CA LYS A 54 18.83 -8.70 13.97
C LYS A 54 19.20 -8.86 15.45
N PRO A 55 20.09 -9.80 15.82
CA PRO A 55 20.57 -9.88 17.19
C PRO A 55 21.25 -8.56 17.58
N ARG A 56 20.88 -8.01 18.74
CA ARG A 56 21.61 -6.90 19.35
C ARG A 56 22.96 -7.45 19.80
N THR A 57 24.03 -7.09 19.09
CA THR A 57 25.42 -7.24 19.56
C THR A 57 25.73 -6.16 20.58
#